data_AF-D1JIR6-F1
#
_entry.id   AF-D1JIR6-F1
#
_cell.length_a   1.000
_cell.length_b   1.000
_cell.length_c   1.000
_cell.angle_alpha   90.00
_cell.angle_beta   90.00
_cell.angle_gamma   90.00
#
_symmetry.space_group_name_H-M   'P 1'
#
loop_
_entity.id
_entity.type
_entity.pdbx_description
1 polymer ?
#
loop_
_entity_poly.entity_id
_entity_poly.type
_entity_poly.pdbx_seq_one_letter_code
_entity_poly.pdbx_strand_id
1 'polypeptide(L)'
;MGLEDGVARKKPQLKKFAMHWDLPVKRGTVVSASTIKKRKTNMEDVEPLWNRHIAPQFSGRAKRTLGEKGARYVAPVKEGRIVSREVELAGPVTFEQDTVILCEEFVAPSAREPSIPAIMLGEDVEDFTIVAKTIRGHIEIKKEAPPPGKPGKPGVIGSPSAPGAPGHKGKDGKDASLTHSSKDGKSGGSGGKGGDSGKGGMGGGGEHGRDGPDIHIVADKYEPGSSFEIWNPGANGGEGGRGGQGGLGGAGGPGGPGGKGGDAYLLAHGASKGGNGGNGGDGGPGGNGGDGGPGGNGGDGGDTTIHWIDPANIPENVSVNGEGGPGGRGGPGGSEGPGGPSGRGGPGGKGGEGDLLHPPDDPGSMGKNGEPGKTGKEGKRGPDGEEGEEGEFKFKHEEKQIEVRDFIAFATGAFEEPEARKVLTELGMAEAE
;
A
#
# COMPACT_ATOMS: atom_id res chain seq x y z
N MET A 1 -30.07 -38.60 27.89
CA MET A 1 -29.76 -39.09 26.53
C MET A 1 -29.53 -37.84 25.70
N GLY A 2 -28.33 -37.26 25.70
CA GLY A 2 -27.22 -37.54 24.78
C GLY A 2 -27.36 -36.60 23.57
N LEU A 3 -26.41 -35.80 23.10
CA LEU A 3 -24.95 -35.71 23.28
C LEU A 3 -24.53 -34.25 22.98
N GLU A 4 -23.48 -33.81 23.65
CA GLU A 4 -22.74 -32.57 23.42
C GLU A 4 -21.86 -32.70 22.16
N ASP A 5 -21.66 -31.61 21.41
CA ASP A 5 -20.51 -31.46 20.50
C ASP A 5 -19.93 -30.04 20.63
N GLY A 6 -18.93 -29.92 21.50
CA GLY A 6 -18.08 -28.75 21.65
C GLY A 6 -16.88 -28.83 20.71
N VAL A 7 -16.82 -27.96 19.70
CA VAL A 7 -15.64 -27.80 18.85
C VAL A 7 -14.68 -26.80 19.51
N ALA A 8 -13.71 -27.34 20.25
CA ALA A 8 -12.57 -26.59 20.79
C ALA A 8 -11.60 -26.21 19.66
N ARG A 9 -11.46 -24.91 19.39
CA ARG A 9 -10.40 -24.36 18.52
C ARG A 9 -9.06 -24.42 19.26
N LYS A 10 -8.15 -25.30 18.82
CA LYS A 10 -6.74 -25.32 19.25
C LYS A 10 -6.03 -24.06 18.75
N LYS A 11 -5.45 -23.28 19.67
CA LYS A 11 -4.46 -22.23 19.37
C LYS A 11 -3.17 -22.88 18.83
N PRO A 12 -2.49 -22.30 17.83
CA PRO A 12 -1.19 -22.80 17.40
C PRO A 12 -0.14 -22.48 18.46
N GLN A 13 0.58 -23.50 18.91
CA GLN A 13 1.78 -23.32 19.74
C GLN A 13 2.95 -22.91 18.85
N LEU A 14 3.50 -21.72 19.11
CA LEU A 14 4.79 -21.28 18.58
C LEU A 14 5.90 -22.15 19.18
N LYS A 15 6.51 -23.00 18.35
CA LYS A 15 7.76 -23.69 18.68
C LYS A 15 8.90 -22.66 18.68
N LYS A 16 9.44 -22.36 19.86
CA LYS A 16 10.74 -21.68 20.00
C LYS A 16 11.84 -22.62 19.50
N PHE A 17 12.47 -22.28 18.37
CA PHE A 17 13.76 -22.84 17.99
C PHE A 17 14.84 -22.09 18.77
N ALA A 18 15.43 -22.74 19.77
CA ALA A 18 16.69 -22.31 20.35
C ALA A 18 17.81 -23.02 19.59
N MET A 19 18.56 -22.28 18.76
CA MET A 19 19.82 -22.76 18.22
C MET A 19 20.91 -22.56 19.27
N HIS A 20 21.32 -23.65 19.91
CA HIS A 20 22.57 -23.73 20.65
C HIS A 20 23.74 -23.73 19.66
N TRP A 21 24.63 -22.74 19.77
CA TRP A 21 25.98 -22.82 19.24
C TRP A 21 26.92 -23.16 20.39
N ASP A 22 27.36 -24.42 20.44
CA ASP A 22 28.49 -24.85 21.26
C ASP A 22 29.79 -24.47 20.53
N LEU A 23 30.57 -23.56 21.11
CA LEU A 23 31.97 -23.34 20.74
C LEU A 23 32.89 -23.83 21.87
N PRO A 24 34.01 -24.49 21.55
CA PRO A 24 34.90 -25.06 22.55
C PRO A 24 35.72 -23.98 23.25
N VAL A 25 35.57 -23.87 24.57
CA VAL A 25 36.39 -23.01 25.44
C VAL A 25 37.79 -23.62 25.59
N LYS A 26 38.81 -22.98 25.02
CA LYS A 26 40.21 -23.21 25.41
C LYS A 26 40.51 -22.47 26.72
N ARG A 27 41.00 -23.22 27.71
CA ARG A 27 41.52 -22.70 28.98
C ARG A 27 42.78 -21.86 28.76
N GLY A 28 42.84 -20.74 29.46
CA GLY A 28 44.10 -20.12 29.89
C GLY A 28 44.27 -18.68 29.42
N THR A 29 43.89 -17.73 30.26
CA THR A 29 44.74 -16.65 30.83
C THR A 29 43.81 -15.75 31.65
N VAL A 30 43.96 -15.75 32.96
CA VAL A 30 43.27 -14.79 33.84
C VAL A 30 43.97 -13.45 33.64
N VAL A 31 43.40 -12.59 32.80
CA VAL A 31 43.75 -11.17 32.79
C VAL A 31 42.95 -10.54 33.93
N SER A 32 43.67 -10.13 34.97
CA SER A 32 43.12 -9.34 36.07
C SER A 32 42.39 -8.14 35.50
N ALA A 33 41.08 -8.03 35.76
CA ALA A 33 40.30 -6.83 35.52
C ALA A 33 40.84 -5.73 36.43
N SER A 34 41.88 -5.03 35.96
CA SER A 34 42.25 -3.74 36.53
C SER A 34 41.07 -2.81 36.33
N THR A 35 40.46 -2.42 37.44
CA THR A 35 39.46 -1.37 37.57
C THR A 35 39.79 -0.19 36.65
N ILE A 36 39.17 -0.14 35.46
CA ILE A 36 39.09 1.09 34.69
C ILE A 36 38.18 1.99 35.50
N LYS A 37 38.78 2.80 36.39
CA LYS A 37 38.10 3.96 36.96
C LYS A 37 37.68 4.80 35.75
N LYS A 38 36.39 4.77 35.41
CA LYS A 38 35.80 5.77 34.51
C LYS A 38 36.15 7.12 35.09
N ARG A 39 37.17 7.78 34.53
CA ARG A 39 37.48 9.16 34.87
C ARG A 39 36.23 9.95 34.52
N LYS A 40 35.67 10.66 35.52
CA LYS A 40 34.71 11.72 35.25
C LYS A 40 35.43 12.73 34.38
N THR A 41 35.06 12.78 33.10
CA THR A 41 35.39 13.85 32.18
C THR A 41 34.63 15.08 32.68
N ASN A 42 35.34 16.17 32.99
CA ASN A 42 34.75 17.42 33.50
C ASN A 42 34.52 18.39 32.33
N MET A 43 33.77 19.47 32.54
CA MET A 43 33.45 20.48 31.51
C MET A 43 34.69 21.09 30.85
N GLU A 44 35.80 21.14 31.59
CA GLU A 44 37.13 21.54 31.11
C GLU A 44 37.66 20.64 29.98
N ASP A 45 37.02 19.50 29.69
CA ASP A 45 37.35 18.58 28.59
C ASP A 45 36.45 18.79 27.34
N VAL A 46 35.24 19.35 27.51
CA VAL A 46 34.31 19.68 26.42
C VAL A 46 34.79 20.92 25.67
N GLU A 47 35.20 21.95 26.41
CA GLU A 47 35.64 23.22 25.83
C GLU A 47 36.88 23.06 24.94
N PRO A 48 37.91 22.26 25.28
CA PRO A 48 38.99 21.92 24.36
C PRO A 48 38.51 21.17 23.12
N LEU A 49 37.52 20.27 23.24
CA LEU A 49 37.02 19.49 22.09
C LEU A 49 36.14 20.34 21.17
N TRP A 50 35.26 21.17 21.74
CA TRP A 50 34.58 22.24 21.02
C TRP A 50 35.59 23.11 20.29
N ASN A 51 36.58 23.64 21.02
CA ASN A 51 37.60 24.51 20.47
C ASN A 51 38.56 23.83 19.48
N ARG A 52 38.66 22.49 19.51
CA ARG A 52 39.55 21.71 18.64
C ARG A 52 38.87 21.17 17.40
N HIS A 53 37.59 20.79 17.49
CA HIS A 53 36.88 20.10 16.40
C HIS A 53 35.80 20.95 15.75
N ILE A 54 35.10 21.81 16.52
CA ILE A 54 33.98 22.60 16.00
C ILE A 54 34.37 24.07 15.81
N ALA A 55 34.97 24.70 16.83
CA ALA A 55 35.35 26.11 16.75
C ALA A 55 36.28 26.45 15.56
N PRO A 56 37.20 25.57 15.13
CA PRO A 56 38.00 25.81 13.93
C PRO A 56 37.17 25.78 12.65
N GLN A 57 36.05 25.04 12.63
CA GLN A 57 35.08 25.06 11.51
C GLN A 57 34.31 26.38 11.44
N PHE A 58 34.27 27.18 12.50
CA PHE A 58 33.72 28.54 12.48
C PHE A 58 34.65 29.59 11.86
N SER A 59 35.81 29.20 11.33
CA SER A 59 36.82 30.13 10.81
C SER A 59 36.28 31.03 9.69
N GLY A 60 35.82 32.22 10.07
CA GLY A 60 35.39 33.30 9.17
C GLY A 60 33.89 33.65 9.18
N ARG A 61 33.03 32.94 9.91
CA ARG A 61 31.59 33.27 9.99
C ARG A 61 31.14 33.37 11.45
N ALA A 62 31.23 34.57 12.02
CA ALA A 62 30.88 34.84 13.41
C ALA A 62 29.36 34.72 13.68
N LYS A 63 28.55 35.05 12.67
CA LYS A 63 27.09 35.04 12.76
C LYS A 63 26.50 34.55 11.45
N ARG A 64 25.47 33.73 11.53
CA ARG A 64 24.68 33.27 10.38
C ARG A 64 23.21 33.55 10.66
N THR A 65 22.61 34.40 9.86
CA THR A 65 21.19 34.70 9.94
C THR A 65 20.43 33.77 8.98
N LEU A 66 19.42 33.08 9.50
CA LEU A 66 18.46 32.26 8.76
C LEU A 66 17.19 33.08 8.51
N GLY A 67 16.57 32.89 7.35
CA GLY A 67 15.29 33.54 7.04
C GLY A 67 15.38 34.99 6.57
N GLU A 68 16.54 35.46 6.08
CA GLU A 68 16.59 36.70 5.31
C GLU A 68 15.62 36.61 4.11
N LYS A 69 14.85 37.66 3.88
CA LYS A 69 13.65 37.68 3.00
C LYS A 69 13.88 36.94 1.68
N GLY A 70 13.23 35.78 1.50
CA GLY A 70 13.32 34.94 0.29
C GLY A 70 14.37 33.83 0.31
N ALA A 71 15.07 33.60 1.43
CA ALA A 71 16.04 32.53 1.57
C ALA A 71 15.36 31.15 1.68
N ARG A 72 15.19 30.47 0.54
CA ARG A 72 15.08 29.01 0.52
C ARG A 72 16.49 28.43 0.55
N TYR A 73 16.83 27.68 1.60
CA TYR A 73 18.13 26.99 1.65
C TYR A 73 18.03 25.68 0.86
N VAL A 74 17.98 25.81 -0.47
CA VAL A 74 18.23 24.71 -1.42
C VAL A 74 19.73 24.65 -1.78
N ALA A 75 20.58 25.27 -0.97
CA ALA A 75 22.00 25.38 -1.29
C ALA A 75 22.61 23.97 -1.41
N PRO A 76 23.65 23.78 -2.24
CA PRO A 76 24.44 22.56 -2.25
C PRO A 76 25.24 22.49 -0.93
N VAL A 77 24.55 22.29 0.18
CA VAL A 77 25.15 21.87 1.43
C VAL A 77 25.42 20.39 1.18
N LYS A 78 26.64 20.08 0.76
CA LYS A 78 27.07 18.72 0.45
C LYS A 78 26.71 17.68 1.54
N GLU A 79 26.30 18.11 2.75
CA GLU A 79 26.17 17.24 3.93
C GLU A 79 25.05 17.64 4.92
N GLY A 80 24.10 18.55 4.61
CA GLY A 80 23.00 18.84 5.55
C GLY A 80 23.43 19.47 6.89
N ARG A 81 24.52 20.26 6.92
CA ARG A 81 25.06 20.85 8.16
C ARG A 81 25.17 22.36 8.13
N ILE A 82 24.78 23.00 9.22
CA ILE A 82 24.97 24.43 9.48
C ILE A 82 25.89 24.57 10.68
N VAL A 83 27.05 25.19 10.49
CA VAL A 83 28.05 25.40 11.54
C VAL A 83 28.33 26.91 11.64
N SER A 84 27.99 27.54 12.77
CA SER A 84 28.24 28.97 13.05
C SER A 84 28.34 29.24 14.55
N ARG A 85 29.09 30.26 15.00
CA ARG A 85 29.09 30.62 16.45
C ARG A 85 27.70 31.09 16.88
N GLU A 86 27.15 32.07 16.18
CA GLU A 86 25.77 32.53 16.38
C GLU A 86 24.94 32.12 15.17
N VAL A 87 23.79 31.47 15.41
CA VAL A 87 22.73 31.25 14.43
C VAL A 87 21.52 32.04 14.87
N GLU A 88 21.12 33.02 14.07
CA GLU A 88 19.95 33.85 14.33
C GLU A 88 18.83 33.49 13.38
N LEU A 89 17.67 33.12 13.90
CA LEU A 89 16.46 32.90 13.12
C LEU A 89 15.72 34.23 12.94
N ALA A 90 16.01 34.97 11.88
CA ALA A 90 15.41 36.29 11.63
C ALA A 90 14.10 36.25 10.83
N GLY A 91 13.75 35.09 10.28
CA GLY A 91 12.55 34.89 9.48
C GLY A 91 12.27 33.41 9.24
N PRO A 92 11.15 33.07 8.59
CA PRO A 92 10.85 31.69 8.24
C PRO A 92 11.95 31.08 7.35
N VAL A 93 12.30 29.82 7.60
CA VAL A 93 13.32 29.08 6.88
C VAL A 93 12.78 27.71 6.49
N THR A 94 13.14 27.19 5.31
CA THR A 94 12.76 25.84 4.88
C THR A 94 14.00 24.98 4.65
N PHE A 95 14.00 23.76 5.18
CA PHE A 95 15.01 22.73 4.97
C PHE A 95 14.42 21.56 4.17
N GLU A 96 14.99 21.24 3.01
CA GLU A 96 14.45 20.20 2.11
C GLU A 96 15.13 18.82 2.28
N GLN A 97 16.08 18.72 3.21
CA GLN A 97 16.88 17.52 3.49
C GLN A 97 17.25 17.50 4.97
N ASP A 98 17.64 16.33 5.48
CA ASP A 98 18.11 16.18 6.85
C ASP A 98 19.13 17.23 7.21
N THR A 99 18.92 17.87 8.35
CA THR A 99 19.69 19.05 8.72
C THR A 99 20.12 19.01 10.18
N VAL A 100 21.41 19.26 10.39
CA VAL A 100 22.02 19.47 11.71
C VAL A 100 22.52 20.90 11.82
N ILE A 101 22.07 21.62 12.85
CA ILE A 101 22.53 22.97 13.20
C ILE A 101 23.46 22.88 14.40
N LEU A 102 24.70 23.33 14.24
CA LEU A 102 25.75 23.35 15.26
C LEU A 102 26.17 24.79 15.56
N CYS A 103 25.92 25.25 16.78
CA CYS A 103 26.23 26.62 17.16
C CYS A 103 26.53 26.87 18.64
N GLU A 104 27.21 27.98 18.96
CA GLU A 104 27.36 28.42 20.35
C GLU A 104 26.05 29.04 20.84
N GLU A 105 25.49 29.98 20.07
CA GLU A 105 24.20 30.61 20.38
C GLU A 105 23.20 30.37 19.25
N PHE A 106 22.06 29.76 19.58
CA PHE A 106 20.88 29.75 18.72
C PHE A 106 19.89 30.80 19.22
N VAL A 107 19.61 31.78 18.38
CA VAL A 107 18.85 32.97 18.73
C VAL A 107 17.58 33.02 17.90
N ALA A 108 16.44 32.84 18.56
CA ALA A 108 15.14 33.11 17.97
C ALA A 108 14.52 34.38 18.60
N PRO A 109 13.59 35.05 17.92
CA PRO A 109 12.85 36.18 18.46
C PRO A 109 12.01 35.76 19.68
N SER A 110 11.62 36.74 20.49
CA SER A 110 10.71 36.48 21.61
C SER A 110 9.30 36.18 21.08
N ALA A 111 8.54 35.30 21.76
CA ALA A 111 7.13 35.01 21.46
C ALA A 111 6.21 36.26 21.47
N ARG A 112 6.69 37.39 21.99
CA ARG A 112 5.96 38.68 22.00
C ARG A 112 6.04 39.43 20.67
N GLU A 113 6.88 38.99 19.74
CA GLU A 113 6.99 39.61 18.43
C GLU A 113 5.85 39.16 17.49
N PRO A 114 5.33 40.05 16.65
CA PRO A 114 4.14 39.79 15.82
C PRO A 114 4.37 38.75 14.72
N SER A 115 5.62 38.37 14.44
CA SER A 115 5.98 37.33 13.49
C SER A 115 7.02 36.41 14.10
N ILE A 116 6.57 35.30 14.67
CA ILE A 116 7.44 34.21 15.10
C ILE A 116 8.00 33.53 13.85
N PRO A 117 9.32 33.49 13.65
CA PRO A 117 9.89 32.78 12.53
C PRO A 117 9.79 31.27 12.76
N ALA A 118 9.36 30.55 11.70
CA ALA A 118 9.19 29.11 11.73
C ALA A 118 10.29 28.40 10.93
N ILE A 119 10.75 27.27 11.44
CA ILE A 119 11.57 26.29 10.73
C ILE A 119 10.62 25.31 10.05
N MET A 120 10.51 25.41 8.73
CA MET A 120 9.74 24.50 7.89
C MET A 120 10.62 23.32 7.45
N LEU A 121 10.18 22.10 7.71
CA LEU A 121 10.82 20.88 7.22
C LEU A 121 10.12 20.45 5.93
N GLY A 122 10.89 20.23 4.86
CA GLY A 122 10.44 19.81 3.54
C GLY A 122 10.18 18.31 3.48
N GLU A 123 9.58 17.81 2.40
CA GLU A 123 9.03 16.44 2.30
C GLU A 123 10.05 15.34 2.62
N ASP A 124 11.31 15.53 2.20
CA ASP A 124 12.38 14.53 2.29
C ASP A 124 13.27 14.68 3.54
N VAL A 125 12.85 15.50 4.52
CA VAL A 125 13.46 15.51 5.86
C VAL A 125 12.89 14.37 6.68
N GLU A 126 13.75 13.45 7.10
CA GLU A 126 13.50 12.37 8.06
C GLU A 126 14.08 12.73 9.44
N ASP A 127 15.18 13.50 9.48
CA ASP A 127 15.86 13.88 10.72
C ASP A 127 16.20 15.38 10.77
N PHE A 128 15.89 16.02 11.89
CA PHE A 128 16.26 17.41 12.16
C PHE A 128 16.87 17.59 13.55
N THR A 129 18.10 18.11 13.60
CA THR A 129 18.85 18.26 14.85
C THR A 129 19.33 19.69 15.06
N ILE A 130 19.08 20.24 16.25
CA ILE A 130 19.71 21.48 16.75
C ILE A 130 20.62 21.12 17.91
N VAL A 131 21.89 21.50 17.79
CA VAL A 131 22.89 21.39 18.85
C VAL A 131 23.46 22.78 19.12
N ALA A 132 23.20 23.28 20.33
CA ALA A 132 23.62 24.60 20.75
C ALA A 132 24.28 24.60 22.14
N LYS A 133 25.15 25.57 22.44
CA LYS A 133 25.53 25.82 23.84
C LYS A 133 24.40 26.55 24.55
N THR A 134 23.89 27.61 23.93
CA THR A 134 22.79 28.41 24.46
C THR A 134 21.67 28.53 23.43
N ILE A 135 20.44 28.22 23.83
CA ILE A 135 19.25 28.52 23.04
C ILE A 135 18.47 29.65 23.74
N ARG A 136 18.01 30.63 22.96
CA ARG A 136 17.14 31.72 23.45
C ARG A 136 16.00 32.02 22.49
N GLY A 137 14.85 32.41 23.07
CA GLY A 137 13.68 32.84 22.32
C GLY A 137 12.68 31.71 22.03
N HIS A 138 11.71 32.00 21.18
CA HIS A 138 10.64 31.07 20.84
C HIS A 138 10.88 30.46 19.46
N ILE A 139 10.91 29.13 19.39
CA ILE A 139 11.25 28.37 18.18
C ILE A 139 10.02 27.56 17.76
N GLU A 140 9.56 27.82 16.55
CA GLU A 140 8.52 27.03 15.91
C GLU A 140 9.15 26.10 14.87
N ILE A 141 8.90 24.80 14.96
CA ILE A 141 9.35 23.79 13.98
C ILE A 141 8.10 23.12 13.40
N LYS A 142 7.95 23.18 12.08
CA LYS A 142 6.77 22.66 11.37
C LYS A 142 7.19 21.79 10.21
N LYS A 143 6.71 20.55 10.19
CA LYS A 143 6.59 19.73 8.99
C LYS A 143 5.16 19.89 8.48
N GLU A 144 5.00 20.32 7.24
CA GLU A 144 3.70 20.16 6.58
C GLU A 144 3.40 18.67 6.49
N ALA A 145 2.17 18.26 6.82
CA ALA A 145 1.78 16.86 6.72
C ALA A 145 2.19 16.33 5.34
N PRO A 146 2.99 15.25 5.25
CA PRO A 146 3.46 14.79 3.96
C PRO A 146 2.28 14.43 3.05
N PRO A 147 2.46 14.47 1.73
CA PRO A 147 1.38 14.08 0.83
C PRO A 147 0.92 12.65 1.18
N PRO A 148 -0.40 12.39 1.17
CA PRO A 148 -0.91 11.04 1.41
C PRO A 148 -0.28 10.01 0.48
N GLY A 149 -0.20 8.77 0.94
CA GLY A 149 0.19 7.64 0.10
C GLY A 149 -0.65 7.62 -1.19
N LYS A 150 -0.04 7.25 -2.32
CA LYS A 150 -0.77 7.23 -3.59
C LYS A 150 -1.89 6.18 -3.54
N PRO A 151 -3.05 6.47 -4.16
CA PRO A 151 -4.11 5.48 -4.29
C PRO A 151 -3.68 4.26 -5.11
N GLY A 152 -4.23 3.11 -4.75
CA GLY A 152 -4.05 1.86 -5.46
C GLY A 152 -4.69 1.89 -6.85
N LYS A 153 -4.05 1.19 -7.79
CA LYS A 153 -4.55 1.12 -9.17
C LYS A 153 -5.85 0.30 -9.25
N PRO A 154 -6.83 0.68 -10.09
CA PRO A 154 -8.01 -0.14 -10.32
C PRO A 154 -7.66 -1.52 -10.90
N GLY A 155 -8.45 -2.52 -10.53
CA GLY A 155 -8.38 -3.86 -11.09
C GLY A 155 -8.88 -3.90 -12.55
N VAL A 156 -8.31 -4.82 -13.34
CA VAL A 156 -8.67 -4.99 -14.75
C VAL A 156 -10.05 -5.61 -14.92
N ILE A 157 -10.79 -5.22 -15.96
CA ILE A 157 -12.08 -5.84 -16.27
C ILE A 157 -11.86 -7.26 -16.80
N GLY A 158 -12.68 -8.20 -16.35
CA GLY A 158 -12.68 -9.58 -16.80
C GLY A 158 -13.09 -9.70 -18.27
N SER A 159 -12.42 -10.58 -19.00
CA SER A 159 -12.68 -10.74 -20.43
C SER A 159 -14.07 -11.32 -20.70
N PRO A 160 -14.80 -10.78 -21.70
CA PRO A 160 -16.03 -11.39 -22.16
C PRO A 160 -15.74 -12.73 -22.82
N SER A 161 -16.76 -13.57 -22.93
CA SER A 161 -16.66 -14.91 -23.48
C SER A 161 -17.39 -15.05 -24.81
N ALA A 162 -16.95 -16.03 -25.62
CA ALA A 162 -17.49 -16.26 -26.95
C ALA A 162 -18.91 -16.85 -26.89
N PRO A 163 -19.78 -16.52 -27.87
CA PRO A 163 -21.08 -17.16 -27.99
C PRO A 163 -20.94 -18.63 -28.41
N GLY A 164 -21.94 -19.44 -28.06
CA GLY A 164 -22.06 -20.82 -28.48
C GLY A 164 -22.37 -20.94 -29.98
N ALA A 165 -21.83 -21.99 -30.60
CA ALA A 165 -22.06 -22.25 -32.02
C ALA A 165 -23.54 -22.58 -32.31
N PRO A 166 -24.10 -22.17 -33.46
CA PRO A 166 -25.45 -22.55 -33.85
C PRO A 166 -25.52 -24.05 -34.18
N GLY A 167 -26.68 -24.65 -33.91
CA GLY A 167 -27.00 -26.01 -34.31
C GLY A 167 -27.20 -26.15 -35.82
N HIS A 168 -26.86 -27.31 -36.37
CA HIS A 168 -26.99 -27.57 -37.80
C HIS A 168 -28.45 -27.87 -38.20
N LYS A 169 -28.84 -27.50 -39.42
CA LYS A 169 -30.15 -27.90 -39.98
C LYS A 169 -30.23 -29.42 -40.14
N GLY A 170 -31.35 -29.99 -39.74
CA GLY A 170 -31.71 -31.38 -40.00
C GLY A 170 -31.90 -31.65 -41.49
N LYS A 171 -31.41 -32.79 -41.97
CA LYS A 171 -31.57 -33.19 -43.37
C LYS A 171 -33.04 -33.48 -43.67
N ASP A 172 -33.52 -33.00 -44.80
CA ASP A 172 -34.87 -33.29 -45.25
C ASP A 172 -35.01 -34.79 -45.59
N GLY A 173 -36.23 -35.30 -45.40
CA GLY A 173 -36.66 -36.63 -45.73
C GLY A 173 -36.58 -36.89 -47.23
N LYS A 174 -36.62 -38.16 -47.62
CA LYS A 174 -36.74 -38.54 -49.03
C LYS A 174 -38.20 -38.79 -49.32
N ASP A 175 -38.71 -38.24 -50.41
CA ASP A 175 -40.08 -38.47 -50.85
C ASP A 175 -40.29 -39.94 -51.21
N ALA A 176 -41.54 -40.38 -51.14
CA ALA A 176 -41.92 -41.70 -51.61
C ALA A 176 -41.71 -41.81 -53.13
N SER A 177 -41.54 -43.03 -53.60
CA SER A 177 -41.48 -43.40 -55.01
C SER A 177 -42.19 -44.73 -55.21
N LEU A 178 -42.35 -45.16 -56.47
CA LEU A 178 -42.98 -46.45 -56.81
C LEU A 178 -42.36 -47.66 -56.09
N THR A 179 -41.11 -47.58 -55.66
CA THR A 179 -40.38 -48.72 -55.07
C THR A 179 -40.00 -48.52 -53.61
N HIS A 180 -40.23 -47.34 -53.02
CA HIS A 180 -39.81 -47.02 -51.65
C HIS A 180 -40.75 -46.02 -50.98
N SER A 181 -41.03 -46.25 -49.70
CA SER A 181 -41.74 -45.30 -48.85
C SER A 181 -40.95 -44.00 -48.62
N SER A 182 -41.68 -42.94 -48.26
CA SER A 182 -41.10 -41.69 -47.80
C SER A 182 -40.26 -41.92 -46.53
N LYS A 183 -39.39 -40.95 -46.20
CA LYS A 183 -38.58 -40.97 -44.97
C LYS A 183 -38.80 -39.71 -44.16
N ASP A 184 -38.73 -39.85 -42.84
CA ASP A 184 -38.77 -38.71 -41.93
C ASP A 184 -37.61 -37.73 -42.17
N GLY A 185 -37.91 -36.47 -41.91
CA GLY A 185 -36.88 -35.46 -41.74
C GLY A 185 -35.99 -35.78 -40.53
N LYS A 186 -34.70 -35.46 -40.63
CA LYS A 186 -33.77 -35.58 -39.50
C LYS A 186 -33.92 -34.39 -38.57
N SER A 187 -33.67 -34.61 -37.28
CA SER A 187 -33.68 -33.53 -36.31
C SER A 187 -32.56 -32.51 -36.58
N GLY A 188 -32.80 -31.26 -36.21
CA GLY A 188 -31.75 -30.24 -36.14
C GLY A 188 -30.78 -30.52 -35.00
N GLY A 189 -29.53 -30.08 -35.14
CA GLY A 189 -28.52 -30.14 -34.10
C GLY A 189 -28.79 -29.13 -32.98
N SER A 190 -28.39 -29.45 -31.76
CA SER A 190 -28.44 -28.49 -30.65
C SER A 190 -27.45 -27.35 -30.85
N GLY A 191 -27.79 -26.17 -30.34
CA GLY A 191 -26.84 -25.07 -30.20
C GLY A 191 -25.79 -25.38 -29.12
N GLY A 192 -24.59 -24.83 -29.29
CA GLY A 192 -23.51 -24.93 -28.31
C GLY A 192 -23.74 -24.03 -27.11
N LYS A 193 -23.18 -24.40 -25.97
CA LYS A 193 -23.17 -23.56 -24.77
C LYS A 193 -22.33 -22.29 -25.02
N GLY A 194 -22.76 -21.16 -24.47
CA GLY A 194 -21.92 -19.97 -24.38
C GLY A 194 -20.68 -20.19 -23.51
N GLY A 195 -19.59 -19.48 -23.81
CA GLY A 195 -18.35 -19.57 -23.05
C GLY A 195 -18.48 -18.98 -21.64
N ASP A 196 -17.62 -19.44 -20.73
CA ASP A 196 -17.50 -18.86 -19.39
C ASP A 196 -16.61 -17.61 -19.44
N SER A 197 -16.98 -16.54 -18.75
CA SER A 197 -16.22 -15.29 -18.80
C SER A 197 -15.18 -15.14 -17.69
N GLY A 198 -14.25 -14.19 -17.89
CA GLY A 198 -13.13 -13.96 -16.98
C GLY A 198 -13.54 -13.25 -15.68
N LYS A 199 -12.85 -13.56 -14.57
CA LYS A 199 -12.95 -12.79 -13.33
C LYS A 199 -12.35 -11.39 -13.52
N GLY A 200 -12.92 -10.39 -12.86
CA GLY A 200 -12.26 -9.09 -12.70
C GLY A 200 -10.98 -9.20 -11.87
N GLY A 201 -9.97 -8.41 -12.22
CA GLY A 201 -8.70 -8.32 -11.49
C GLY A 201 -8.87 -7.66 -10.12
N MET A 202 -8.02 -8.02 -9.17
CA MET A 202 -7.99 -7.35 -7.86
C MET A 202 -7.52 -5.90 -8.01
N GLY A 203 -8.05 -4.99 -7.20
CA GLY A 203 -7.50 -3.64 -7.07
C GLY A 203 -6.12 -3.65 -6.41
N GLY A 204 -5.24 -2.74 -6.81
CA GLY A 204 -3.93 -2.56 -6.17
C GLY A 204 -4.07 -1.97 -4.76
N GLY A 205 -3.12 -2.25 -3.88
CA GLY A 205 -3.07 -1.59 -2.57
C GLY A 205 -2.75 -0.10 -2.67
N GLY A 206 -3.24 0.69 -1.71
CA GLY A 206 -2.75 2.05 -1.50
C GLY A 206 -1.33 2.05 -0.93
N GLU A 207 -0.54 3.07 -1.26
CA GLU A 207 0.78 3.25 -0.65
C GLU A 207 0.64 3.68 0.81
N HIS A 208 1.61 3.33 1.65
CA HIS A 208 1.66 3.79 3.04
C HIS A 208 1.88 5.32 3.10
N GLY A 209 1.40 5.94 4.18
CA GLY A 209 1.81 7.28 4.54
C GLY A 209 3.29 7.29 4.92
N ARG A 210 3.96 8.43 4.72
CA ARG A 210 5.32 8.65 5.22
C ARG A 210 5.27 9.03 6.69
N ASP A 211 6.27 8.62 7.43
CA ASP A 211 6.41 8.99 8.83
C ASP A 211 6.80 10.47 8.97
N GLY A 212 6.49 11.06 10.12
CA GLY A 212 6.96 12.39 10.51
C GLY A 212 8.46 12.36 10.84
N PRO A 213 9.17 13.49 10.70
CA PRO A 213 10.59 13.55 11.00
C PRO A 213 10.86 13.50 12.50
N ASP A 214 11.97 12.86 12.85
CA ASP A 214 12.52 12.85 14.19
C ASP A 214 13.23 14.18 14.46
N ILE A 215 12.94 14.78 15.62
CA ILE A 215 13.43 16.10 16.01
C ILE A 215 14.25 15.99 17.30
N HIS A 216 15.53 16.34 17.20
CA HIS A 216 16.47 16.35 18.31
C HIS A 216 16.92 17.77 18.63
N ILE A 217 16.67 18.22 19.86
CA ILE A 217 17.13 19.52 20.33
C ILE A 217 18.02 19.31 21.54
N VAL A 218 19.26 19.76 21.42
CA VAL A 218 20.31 19.55 22.41
C VAL A 218 20.89 20.90 22.78
N ALA A 219 20.75 21.29 24.05
CA ALA A 219 21.42 22.48 24.56
C ALA A 219 22.01 22.31 25.96
N ASP A 220 23.14 22.99 26.20
CA ASP A 220 23.72 23.11 27.54
C ASP A 220 22.85 24.03 28.40
N LYS A 221 22.42 25.16 27.83
CA LYS A 221 21.58 26.16 28.48
C LYS A 221 20.42 26.62 27.60
N TYR A 222 19.24 26.71 28.20
CA TYR A 222 18.09 27.44 27.66
C TYR A 222 17.92 28.73 28.47
N GLU A 223 17.93 29.90 27.81
CA GLU A 223 17.73 31.19 28.50
C GLU A 223 16.26 31.37 28.94
N PRO A 224 15.98 32.20 29.97
CA PRO A 224 14.62 32.55 30.34
C PRO A 224 13.80 33.06 29.16
N GLY A 225 12.57 32.61 29.05
CA GLY A 225 11.67 32.85 27.91
C GLY A 225 11.84 31.89 26.73
N SER A 226 12.74 30.92 26.80
CA SER A 226 12.90 29.93 25.72
C SER A 226 11.71 28.97 25.65
N SER A 227 11.17 28.75 24.45
CA SER A 227 10.00 27.87 24.25
C SER A 227 9.97 27.25 22.86
N PHE A 228 9.27 26.12 22.75
CA PHE A 228 9.16 25.33 21.52
C PHE A 228 7.71 25.02 21.17
N GLU A 229 7.37 25.20 19.90
CA GLU A 229 6.17 24.67 19.28
C GLU A 229 6.58 23.80 18.10
N ILE A 230 6.34 22.49 18.21
CA ILE A 230 6.83 21.47 17.28
C ILE A 230 5.64 20.73 16.69
N TRP A 231 5.59 20.66 15.36
CA TRP A 231 4.55 19.98 14.58
C TRP A 231 5.22 19.03 13.59
N ASN A 232 5.17 17.73 13.83
CA ASN A 232 5.82 16.69 13.03
C ASN A 232 4.92 15.45 12.83
N PRO A 233 3.72 15.62 12.22
CA PRO A 233 2.76 14.53 12.05
C PRO A 233 3.19 13.55 10.95
N GLY A 234 2.68 12.34 11.04
CA GLY A 234 2.73 11.35 9.98
C GLY A 234 1.73 11.63 8.86
N ALA A 235 1.97 11.06 7.68
CA ALA A 235 1.11 11.24 6.52
C ALA A 235 -0.03 10.22 6.48
N ASN A 236 -1.12 10.55 5.81
CA ASN A 236 -2.22 9.62 5.61
C ASN A 236 -1.82 8.47 4.67
N GLY A 237 -2.35 7.28 4.91
CA GLY A 237 -2.26 6.17 3.98
C GLY A 237 -3.08 6.40 2.70
N GLY A 238 -2.62 5.82 1.60
CA GLY A 238 -3.31 5.86 0.32
C GLY A 238 -4.54 4.94 0.28
N GLU A 239 -5.58 5.35 -0.45
CA GLU A 239 -6.76 4.50 -0.63
C GLU A 239 -6.45 3.25 -1.47
N GLY A 240 -7.08 2.13 -1.17
CA GLY A 240 -7.00 0.92 -1.99
C GLY A 240 -7.73 1.09 -3.32
N GLY A 241 -7.20 0.45 -4.36
CA GLY A 241 -7.78 0.46 -5.70
C GLY A 241 -9.10 -0.33 -5.76
N ARG A 242 -10.04 0.13 -6.59
CA ARG A 242 -11.29 -0.60 -6.86
C ARG A 242 -11.01 -1.93 -7.57
N GLY A 243 -11.69 -3.00 -7.19
CA GLY A 243 -11.66 -4.27 -7.93
C GLY A 243 -12.27 -4.18 -9.33
N GLY A 244 -11.76 -4.96 -10.27
CA GLY A 244 -12.23 -4.97 -11.66
C GLY A 244 -13.60 -5.63 -11.81
N GLN A 245 -14.40 -5.20 -12.79
CA GLN A 245 -15.68 -5.84 -13.09
C GLN A 245 -15.48 -7.25 -13.68
N GLY A 246 -16.35 -8.20 -13.36
CA GLY A 246 -16.38 -9.52 -14.00
C GLY A 246 -16.85 -9.48 -15.46
N GLY A 247 -16.34 -10.38 -16.30
CA GLY A 247 -16.66 -10.43 -17.73
C GLY A 247 -18.09 -10.88 -18.02
N LEU A 248 -18.61 -10.51 -19.19
CA LEU A 248 -19.92 -10.97 -19.67
C LEU A 248 -19.88 -12.44 -20.15
N GLY A 249 -20.80 -13.26 -19.65
CA GLY A 249 -20.99 -14.64 -20.08
C GLY A 249 -21.47 -14.76 -21.54
N GLY A 250 -21.07 -15.81 -22.24
CA GLY A 250 -21.32 -15.98 -23.66
C GLY A 250 -22.78 -16.33 -23.93
N ALA A 251 -23.38 -15.83 -25.00
CA ALA A 251 -24.72 -16.25 -25.39
C ALA A 251 -24.73 -17.74 -25.78
N GLY A 252 -25.78 -18.47 -25.42
CA GLY A 252 -26.02 -19.81 -25.94
C GLY A 252 -26.33 -19.80 -27.43
N GLY A 253 -25.82 -20.78 -28.18
CA GLY A 253 -26.06 -20.92 -29.61
C GLY A 253 -27.52 -21.32 -29.89
N PRO A 254 -28.14 -20.84 -30.98
CA PRO A 254 -29.49 -21.27 -31.34
C PRO A 254 -29.50 -22.74 -31.80
N GLY A 255 -30.58 -23.47 -31.55
CA GLY A 255 -30.80 -24.80 -32.08
C GLY A 255 -31.09 -24.78 -33.58
N GLY A 256 -30.62 -25.80 -34.29
CA GLY A 256 -30.85 -25.95 -35.72
C GLY A 256 -32.29 -26.34 -36.05
N PRO A 257 -32.85 -25.91 -37.20
CA PRO A 257 -34.19 -26.34 -37.61
C PRO A 257 -34.21 -27.83 -37.96
N GLY A 258 -35.33 -28.51 -37.72
CA GLY A 258 -35.55 -29.88 -38.19
C GLY A 258 -35.75 -29.94 -39.71
N GLY A 259 -35.43 -31.09 -40.31
CA GLY A 259 -35.65 -31.34 -41.74
C GLY A 259 -37.12 -31.59 -42.06
N LYS A 260 -37.58 -31.24 -43.26
CA LYS A 260 -38.93 -31.58 -43.76
C LYS A 260 -39.08 -33.10 -43.84
N GLY A 261 -40.27 -33.65 -43.58
CA GLY A 261 -40.60 -35.04 -43.90
C GLY A 261 -40.75 -35.24 -45.41
N GLY A 262 -40.52 -36.47 -45.89
CA GLY A 262 -40.71 -36.81 -47.30
C GLY A 262 -42.19 -36.86 -47.69
N ASP A 263 -42.51 -36.38 -48.88
CA ASP A 263 -43.88 -36.31 -49.41
C ASP A 263 -44.38 -37.69 -49.86
N ALA A 264 -45.70 -37.87 -49.87
CA ALA A 264 -46.37 -39.08 -50.35
C ALA A 264 -46.26 -39.22 -51.88
N TYR A 265 -46.38 -40.45 -52.39
CA TYR A 265 -46.38 -40.71 -53.83
C TYR A 265 -47.48 -41.69 -54.23
N LEU A 266 -48.44 -41.14 -54.97
CA LEU A 266 -49.41 -41.79 -55.86
C LEU A 266 -49.90 -43.16 -55.37
N LEU A 267 -50.78 -43.14 -54.37
CA LEU A 267 -51.62 -44.25 -53.91
C LEU A 267 -50.85 -45.42 -53.24
N ALA A 268 -49.52 -45.35 -53.12
CA ALA A 268 -48.71 -46.48 -52.65
C ALA A 268 -48.13 -46.28 -51.24
N HIS A 269 -47.70 -45.06 -50.90
CA HIS A 269 -47.00 -44.79 -49.64
C HIS A 269 -47.37 -43.42 -49.06
N GLY A 270 -47.59 -43.37 -47.74
CA GLY A 270 -47.93 -42.14 -47.02
C GLY A 270 -46.77 -41.14 -46.91
N ALA A 271 -47.12 -39.92 -46.50
CA ALA A 271 -46.15 -38.89 -46.12
C ALA A 271 -45.37 -39.31 -44.86
N SER A 272 -44.23 -38.67 -44.61
CA SER A 272 -43.40 -38.90 -43.43
C SER A 272 -43.32 -37.67 -42.53
N LYS A 273 -42.94 -37.89 -41.27
CA LYS A 273 -42.90 -36.84 -40.26
C LYS A 273 -41.75 -35.85 -40.49
N GLY A 274 -41.97 -34.61 -40.10
CA GLY A 274 -40.89 -33.63 -39.97
C GLY A 274 -39.92 -33.98 -38.84
N GLY A 275 -38.63 -33.67 -39.03
CA GLY A 275 -37.63 -33.82 -37.97
C GLY A 275 -37.82 -32.79 -36.86
N ASN A 276 -37.47 -33.12 -35.62
CA ASN A 276 -37.58 -32.16 -34.51
C ASN A 276 -36.53 -31.04 -34.65
N GLY A 277 -36.83 -29.85 -34.15
CA GLY A 277 -35.83 -28.81 -34.00
C GLY A 277 -34.80 -29.18 -32.94
N GLY A 278 -33.56 -28.72 -33.11
CA GLY A 278 -32.52 -28.85 -32.11
C GLY A 278 -32.77 -27.93 -30.91
N ASN A 279 -32.31 -28.30 -29.72
CA ASN A 279 -32.41 -27.43 -28.56
C ASN A 279 -31.46 -26.23 -28.68
N GLY A 280 -31.81 -25.08 -28.12
CA GLY A 280 -30.87 -24.00 -27.93
C GLY A 280 -29.82 -24.39 -26.89
N GLY A 281 -28.60 -23.86 -27.03
CA GLY A 281 -27.55 -24.03 -26.04
C GLY A 281 -27.77 -23.10 -24.84
N ASP A 282 -27.22 -23.46 -23.69
CA ASP A 282 -27.30 -22.62 -22.49
C ASP A 282 -26.36 -21.42 -22.61
N GLY A 283 -26.72 -20.33 -21.94
CA GLY A 283 -25.83 -19.19 -21.74
C GLY A 283 -24.64 -19.56 -20.86
N GLY A 284 -23.50 -18.96 -21.14
CA GLY A 284 -22.31 -19.05 -20.31
C GLY A 284 -22.45 -18.21 -19.03
N PRO A 285 -21.89 -18.63 -17.90
CA PRO A 285 -21.88 -17.85 -16.67
C PRO A 285 -21.08 -16.55 -16.84
N GLY A 286 -21.51 -15.53 -16.12
CA GLY A 286 -20.79 -14.28 -15.95
C GLY A 286 -19.61 -14.42 -14.99
N GLY A 287 -18.67 -13.48 -15.08
CA GLY A 287 -17.43 -13.51 -14.33
C GLY A 287 -17.67 -12.90 -12.96
N ASN A 288 -16.95 -13.36 -11.94
CA ASN A 288 -17.00 -12.69 -10.66
C ASN A 288 -16.26 -11.34 -10.74
N GLY A 289 -16.70 -10.37 -9.95
CA GLY A 289 -15.92 -9.16 -9.70
C GLY A 289 -14.59 -9.47 -9.03
N GLY A 290 -13.61 -8.61 -9.27
CA GLY A 290 -12.35 -8.61 -8.54
C GLY A 290 -12.53 -7.99 -7.16
N ASP A 291 -11.76 -8.44 -6.18
CA ASP A 291 -11.77 -7.84 -4.86
C ASP A 291 -11.08 -6.47 -4.89
N GLY A 292 -11.46 -5.56 -4.00
CA GLY A 292 -10.78 -4.28 -3.83
C GLY A 292 -9.40 -4.45 -3.21
N GLY A 293 -8.50 -3.52 -3.51
CA GLY A 293 -7.17 -3.48 -2.90
C GLY A 293 -7.23 -3.00 -1.45
N PRO A 294 -6.26 -3.40 -0.61
CA PRO A 294 -6.14 -2.86 0.74
C PRO A 294 -5.82 -1.36 0.72
N GLY A 295 -6.26 -0.61 1.73
CA GLY A 295 -5.73 0.72 1.99
C GLY A 295 -4.29 0.64 2.52
N GLY A 296 -3.48 1.66 2.25
CA GLY A 296 -2.17 1.80 2.89
C GLY A 296 -2.31 2.25 4.33
N ASN A 297 -1.40 1.84 5.21
CA ASN A 297 -1.36 2.37 6.58
C ASN A 297 -0.99 3.85 6.58
N GLY A 298 -1.39 4.60 7.59
CA GLY A 298 -0.81 5.92 7.85
C GLY A 298 0.65 5.80 8.28
N GLY A 299 1.40 6.88 8.12
CA GLY A 299 2.74 7.00 8.67
C GLY A 299 2.68 7.42 10.13
N ASP A 300 3.69 7.07 10.89
CA ASP A 300 3.80 7.40 12.31
C ASP A 300 4.15 8.89 12.48
N GLY A 301 3.76 9.49 13.59
CA GLY A 301 4.26 10.81 13.97
C GLY A 301 5.74 10.72 14.36
N GLY A 302 6.51 11.78 14.10
CA GLY A 302 7.94 11.77 14.40
C GLY A 302 8.22 11.89 15.90
N ASP A 303 9.29 11.26 16.38
CA ASP A 303 9.73 11.40 17.76
C ASP A 303 10.31 12.81 17.99
N THR A 304 10.12 13.35 19.19
CA THR A 304 10.78 14.60 19.59
C THR A 304 11.53 14.39 20.90
N THR A 305 12.84 14.63 20.87
CA THR A 305 13.66 14.57 22.08
C THR A 305 14.33 15.91 22.36
N ILE A 306 14.09 16.45 23.55
CA ILE A 306 14.76 17.64 24.06
C ILE A 306 15.71 17.23 25.20
N HIS A 307 16.99 17.51 25.01
CA HIS A 307 18.06 17.23 25.96
C HIS A 307 18.48 18.52 26.69
N TRP A 308 18.58 18.44 28.01
CA TRP A 308 19.18 19.50 28.83
C TRP A 308 20.21 18.92 29.79
N ILE A 309 21.21 19.74 30.12
CA ILE A 309 22.31 19.39 31.01
C ILE A 309 22.08 19.94 32.41
N ASP A 310 21.73 21.22 32.52
CA ASP A 310 21.47 21.87 33.80
C ASP A 310 19.96 21.92 34.05
N PRO A 311 19.44 21.25 35.09
CA PRO A 311 18.01 21.26 35.42
C PRO A 311 17.48 22.64 35.82
N ALA A 312 18.36 23.62 36.09
CA ALA A 312 17.95 25.01 36.25
C ALA A 312 17.56 25.70 34.92
N ASN A 313 17.87 25.08 33.78
CA ASN A 313 17.75 25.66 32.44
C ASN A 313 16.86 24.78 31.55
N ILE A 314 15.64 24.46 31.98
CA ILE A 314 14.65 23.76 31.14
C ILE A 314 13.86 24.81 30.35
N PRO A 315 13.50 24.59 29.07
CA PRO A 315 12.62 25.50 28.33
C PRO A 315 11.29 25.70 29.06
N GLU A 316 10.78 26.93 29.06
CA GLU A 316 9.61 27.33 29.86
C GLU A 316 8.32 26.69 29.35
N ASN A 317 8.16 26.60 28.02
CA ASN A 317 6.98 26.01 27.39
C ASN A 317 7.40 25.14 26.21
N VAL A 318 6.92 23.91 26.17
CA VAL A 318 7.11 22.99 25.05
C VAL A 318 5.77 22.39 24.67
N SER A 319 5.40 22.55 23.40
CA SER A 319 4.25 21.90 22.79
C SER A 319 4.74 21.08 21.61
N VAL A 320 4.38 19.79 21.58
CA VAL A 320 4.73 18.87 20.50
C VAL A 320 3.46 18.22 19.97
N ASN A 321 3.28 18.24 18.66
CA ASN A 321 2.26 17.49 17.94
C ASN A 321 2.95 16.55 16.95
N GLY A 322 3.09 15.29 17.37
CA GLY A 322 3.51 14.17 16.53
C GLY A 322 2.35 13.20 16.32
N GLU A 323 1.19 13.67 15.88
CA GLU A 323 0.06 12.77 15.58
C GLU A 323 0.40 11.83 14.42
N GLY A 324 0.05 10.55 14.56
CA GLY A 324 0.11 9.58 13.46
C GLY A 324 -0.91 9.91 12.37
N GLY A 325 -0.60 9.51 11.15
CA GLY A 325 -1.51 9.67 10.02
C GLY A 325 -2.64 8.63 10.05
N PRO A 326 -3.87 8.96 9.64
CA PRO A 326 -4.91 7.96 9.44
C PRO A 326 -4.57 6.98 8.31
N GLY A 327 -4.97 5.72 8.50
CA GLY A 327 -4.93 4.70 7.46
C GLY A 327 -5.83 5.01 6.26
N GLY A 328 -5.40 4.61 5.08
CA GLY A 328 -6.15 4.70 3.84
C GLY A 328 -7.34 3.72 3.82
N ARG A 329 -8.42 4.10 3.15
CA ARG A 329 -9.59 3.22 3.03
C ARG A 329 -9.32 2.06 2.08
N GLY A 330 -9.79 0.87 2.43
CA GLY A 330 -9.83 -0.28 1.55
C GLY A 330 -10.72 -0.03 0.33
N GLY A 331 -10.21 -0.40 -0.84
CA GLY A 331 -10.87 -0.20 -2.12
C GLY A 331 -12.17 -1.00 -2.22
N PRO A 332 -13.20 -0.50 -2.92
CA PRO A 332 -14.43 -1.25 -3.13
C PRO A 332 -14.17 -2.47 -4.03
N GLY A 333 -14.98 -3.51 -3.85
CA GLY A 333 -15.02 -4.63 -4.78
C GLY A 333 -15.47 -4.22 -6.19
N GLY A 334 -15.13 -5.05 -7.17
CA GLY A 334 -15.63 -4.96 -8.52
C GLY A 334 -17.01 -5.57 -8.66
N SER A 335 -17.81 -5.05 -9.59
CA SER A 335 -19.13 -5.60 -9.86
C SER A 335 -19.05 -6.97 -10.54
N GLU A 336 -20.09 -7.77 -10.36
CA GLU A 336 -20.27 -9.02 -11.09
C GLU A 336 -20.49 -8.82 -12.60
N GLY A 337 -20.10 -9.83 -13.36
CA GLY A 337 -20.40 -9.96 -14.78
C GLY A 337 -21.76 -10.63 -14.97
N PRO A 338 -22.61 -10.16 -15.92
CA PRO A 338 -23.87 -10.82 -16.21
C PRO A 338 -23.64 -12.20 -16.83
N GLY A 339 -24.54 -13.15 -16.56
CA GLY A 339 -24.62 -14.38 -17.33
C GLY A 339 -25.08 -14.11 -18.77
N GLY A 340 -24.65 -14.96 -19.70
CA GLY A 340 -25.06 -14.89 -21.09
C GLY A 340 -26.52 -15.32 -21.29
N PRO A 341 -27.22 -14.77 -22.29
CA PRO A 341 -28.57 -15.21 -22.61
C PRO A 341 -28.58 -16.66 -23.12
N SER A 342 -29.71 -17.35 -23.00
CA SER A 342 -29.86 -18.67 -23.59
C SER A 342 -30.05 -18.63 -25.11
N GLY A 343 -29.66 -19.73 -25.76
CA GLY A 343 -29.98 -20.01 -27.14
C GLY A 343 -31.45 -20.37 -27.31
N ARG A 344 -32.06 -19.91 -28.40
CA ARG A 344 -33.43 -20.29 -28.77
C ARG A 344 -33.45 -21.70 -29.36
N GLY A 345 -34.46 -22.50 -29.04
CA GLY A 345 -34.72 -23.78 -29.68
C GLY A 345 -35.04 -23.63 -31.17
N GLY A 346 -34.57 -24.56 -31.98
CA GLY A 346 -34.84 -24.63 -33.41
C GLY A 346 -36.29 -25.01 -33.69
N PRO A 347 -36.90 -24.53 -34.79
CA PRO A 347 -38.23 -24.97 -35.19
C PRO A 347 -38.20 -26.43 -35.63
N GLY A 348 -39.30 -27.16 -35.41
CA GLY A 348 -39.51 -28.46 -36.03
C GLY A 348 -39.66 -28.34 -37.55
N GLY A 349 -39.22 -29.36 -38.27
CA GLY A 349 -39.43 -29.49 -39.70
C GLY A 349 -40.91 -29.73 -40.00
N LYS A 350 -41.38 -29.30 -41.16
CA LYS A 350 -42.75 -29.60 -41.61
C LYS A 350 -42.88 -31.09 -41.91
N GLY A 351 -44.07 -31.67 -41.70
CA GLY A 351 -44.38 -32.99 -42.22
C GLY A 351 -44.39 -33.00 -43.75
N GLY A 352 -44.29 -34.20 -44.32
CA GLY A 352 -44.48 -34.42 -45.75
C GLY A 352 -45.90 -34.13 -46.17
N GLU A 353 -46.07 -33.66 -47.40
CA GLU A 353 -47.37 -33.46 -48.02
C GLU A 353 -47.98 -34.81 -48.40
N GLY A 354 -49.26 -34.96 -48.08
CA GLY A 354 -50.04 -36.15 -48.40
C GLY A 354 -50.49 -36.22 -49.87
N ASP A 355 -51.10 -37.34 -50.25
CA ASP A 355 -51.78 -37.52 -51.54
C ASP A 355 -53.30 -37.73 -51.34
N LEU A 356 -54.00 -38.16 -52.40
CA LEU A 356 -55.46 -38.35 -52.36
C LEU A 356 -55.91 -39.38 -51.30
N LEU A 357 -55.05 -40.35 -50.95
CA LEU A 357 -55.38 -41.45 -50.03
C LEU A 357 -54.66 -41.34 -48.69
N HIS A 358 -53.57 -40.56 -48.63
CA HIS A 358 -52.76 -40.41 -47.43
C HIS A 358 -52.72 -38.93 -47.03
N PRO A 359 -53.21 -38.53 -45.85
CA PRO A 359 -53.11 -37.14 -45.41
C PRO A 359 -51.64 -36.72 -45.19
N PRO A 360 -51.35 -35.41 -45.14
CA PRO A 360 -50.05 -34.91 -44.69
C PRO A 360 -49.70 -35.45 -43.30
N ASP A 361 -48.41 -35.68 -43.06
CA ASP A 361 -47.93 -36.17 -41.76
C ASP A 361 -47.60 -35.00 -40.81
N ASP A 362 -47.38 -35.32 -39.53
CA ASP A 362 -47.15 -34.35 -38.48
C ASP A 362 -45.83 -33.57 -38.68
N PRO A 363 -45.79 -32.29 -38.30
CA PRO A 363 -44.53 -31.58 -38.14
C PRO A 363 -43.71 -32.16 -36.98
N GLY A 364 -42.40 -31.93 -37.03
CA GLY A 364 -41.51 -32.15 -35.89
C GLY A 364 -41.82 -31.17 -34.75
N SER A 365 -41.43 -31.52 -33.53
CA SER A 365 -41.54 -30.61 -32.39
C SER A 365 -40.49 -29.50 -32.44
N MET A 366 -40.80 -28.34 -31.87
CA MET A 366 -39.82 -27.29 -31.61
C MET A 366 -38.83 -27.77 -30.54
N GLY A 367 -37.55 -27.45 -30.71
CA GLY A 367 -36.54 -27.64 -29.68
C GLY A 367 -36.78 -26.74 -28.47
N LYS A 368 -36.28 -27.15 -27.31
CA LYS A 368 -36.35 -26.32 -26.10
C LYS A 368 -35.34 -25.17 -26.19
N ASN A 369 -35.66 -24.02 -25.59
CA ASN A 369 -34.65 -22.99 -25.33
C ASN A 369 -33.65 -23.51 -24.29
N GLY A 370 -32.41 -23.04 -24.35
CA GLY A 370 -31.44 -23.25 -23.27
C GLY A 370 -31.79 -22.44 -22.02
N GLU A 371 -31.01 -22.62 -20.98
CA GLU A 371 -31.06 -21.83 -19.75
C GLU A 371 -30.12 -20.63 -19.82
N PRO A 372 -30.52 -19.45 -19.32
CA PRO A 372 -29.60 -18.31 -19.20
C PRO A 372 -28.43 -18.67 -18.27
N GLY A 373 -27.26 -18.09 -18.56
CA GLY A 373 -26.10 -18.19 -17.70
C GLY A 373 -26.34 -17.52 -16.35
N LYS A 374 -25.67 -18.01 -15.31
CA LYS A 374 -25.72 -17.40 -13.98
C LYS A 374 -24.89 -16.11 -13.97
N THR A 375 -25.38 -15.07 -13.32
CA THR A 375 -24.58 -13.89 -12.99
C THR A 375 -23.43 -14.29 -12.06
N GLY A 376 -22.28 -13.64 -12.21
CA GLY A 376 -21.16 -13.79 -11.29
C GLY A 376 -21.48 -13.27 -9.89
N LYS A 377 -20.48 -13.24 -9.02
CA LYS A 377 -20.57 -12.62 -7.68
C LYS A 377 -19.80 -11.32 -7.63
N GLU A 378 -20.30 -10.35 -6.87
CA GLU A 378 -19.56 -9.13 -6.55
C GLU A 378 -18.26 -9.44 -5.78
N GLY A 379 -17.21 -8.65 -6.04
CA GLY A 379 -15.97 -8.70 -5.29
C GLY A 379 -16.12 -8.10 -3.90
N LYS A 380 -15.25 -8.51 -2.97
CA LYS A 380 -15.25 -7.94 -1.62
C LYS A 380 -14.50 -6.61 -1.59
N ARG A 381 -14.89 -5.74 -0.66
CA ARG A 381 -14.08 -4.56 -0.29
C ARG A 381 -12.74 -5.02 0.31
N GLY A 382 -11.66 -4.33 -0.01
CA GLY A 382 -10.38 -4.49 0.66
C GLY A 382 -10.43 -4.02 2.11
N PRO A 383 -9.49 -4.47 2.97
CA PRO A 383 -9.37 -3.96 4.32
C PRO A 383 -8.92 -2.50 4.33
N ASP A 384 -9.36 -1.74 5.33
CA ASP A 384 -8.80 -0.42 5.65
C ASP A 384 -7.37 -0.57 6.17
N GLY A 385 -6.51 0.42 5.90
CA GLY A 385 -5.18 0.51 6.48
C GLY A 385 -5.23 0.89 7.95
N GLU A 386 -4.15 0.61 8.66
CA GLU A 386 -4.01 0.95 10.07
C GLU A 386 -3.64 2.44 10.22
N GLU A 387 -4.06 3.05 11.32
CA GLU A 387 -3.63 4.38 11.73
C GLU A 387 -2.18 4.31 12.23
N GLY A 388 -1.39 5.32 11.90
CA GLY A 388 -0.02 5.47 12.38
C GLY A 388 0.02 5.76 13.88
N GLU A 389 1.12 5.41 14.52
CA GLU A 389 1.33 5.67 15.94
C GLU A 389 1.63 7.16 16.18
N GLU A 390 1.26 7.67 17.35
CA GLU A 390 1.71 8.99 17.79
C GLU A 390 3.20 8.93 18.13
N GLY A 391 3.96 9.93 17.70
CA GLY A 391 5.36 10.09 18.01
C GLY A 391 5.59 10.33 19.50
N GLU A 392 6.71 9.81 20.02
CA GLU A 392 7.02 9.91 21.44
C GLU A 392 7.73 11.24 21.74
N PHE A 393 7.21 11.97 22.73
CA PHE A 393 7.86 13.15 23.26
C PHE A 393 8.68 12.83 24.51
N LYS A 394 10.01 13.04 24.42
CA LYS A 394 10.97 12.74 25.49
C LYS A 394 11.69 13.99 25.96
N PHE A 395 11.64 14.18 27.28
CA PHE A 395 12.54 15.06 27.99
C PHE A 395 13.64 14.20 28.63
N LYS A 396 14.89 14.33 28.16
CA LYS A 396 16.04 13.62 28.73
C LYS A 396 16.98 14.57 29.48
N HIS A 397 17.03 14.40 30.80
CA HIS A 397 18.09 14.96 31.63
C HIS A 397 19.34 14.11 31.47
N GLU A 398 20.39 14.70 30.94
CA GLU A 398 21.69 14.04 30.88
C GLU A 398 22.43 14.32 32.20
N GLU A 399 22.30 13.41 33.19
CA GLU A 399 22.97 13.50 34.50
C GLU A 399 24.50 13.60 34.40
N LYS A 400 25.02 13.14 33.26
CA LYS A 400 26.38 13.42 32.82
C LYS A 400 26.27 14.46 31.73
N GLN A 401 27.12 15.49 31.80
CA GLN A 401 27.39 16.37 30.66
C GLN A 401 27.40 15.51 29.39
N ILE A 402 26.60 15.89 28.38
CA ILE A 402 26.53 15.20 27.07
C ILE A 402 27.93 14.66 26.81
N GLU A 403 28.11 13.34 26.88
CA GLU A 403 29.48 12.83 26.75
C GLU A 403 29.95 13.38 25.41
N VAL A 404 31.12 14.02 25.37
CA VAL A 404 31.57 14.76 24.17
C VAL A 404 31.51 13.89 22.90
N ARG A 405 31.51 12.58 23.12
CA ARG A 405 31.14 11.48 22.23
C ARG A 405 29.78 11.60 21.55
N ASP A 406 28.69 11.78 22.29
CA ASP A 406 27.34 11.97 21.76
C ASP A 406 27.28 13.30 21.00
N PHE A 407 27.88 14.34 21.56
CA PHE A 407 27.99 15.65 20.94
C PHE A 407 28.75 15.62 19.60
N ILE A 408 29.88 14.90 19.53
CA ILE A 408 30.67 14.69 18.30
C ILE A 408 29.93 13.76 17.34
N ALA A 409 29.24 12.72 17.82
CA ALA A 409 28.46 11.81 16.99
C ALA A 409 27.32 12.55 16.27
N PHE A 410 26.59 13.42 16.98
CA PHE A 410 25.58 14.31 16.41
C PHE A 410 26.20 15.35 15.47
N ALA A 411 27.32 15.97 15.85
CA ALA A 411 27.96 17.05 15.08
C ALA A 411 28.67 16.59 13.81
N THR A 412 29.25 15.39 13.82
CA THR A 412 29.99 14.85 12.67
C THR A 412 29.11 14.04 11.74
N GLY A 413 27.83 13.81 12.06
CA GLY A 413 26.85 13.02 11.30
C GLY A 413 27.44 11.79 10.60
N ALA A 414 28.43 11.14 11.20
CA ALA A 414 29.35 10.27 10.49
C ALA A 414 29.39 8.87 11.12
N PHE A 415 28.63 7.98 10.49
CA PHE A 415 29.15 6.65 10.20
C PHE A 415 30.04 6.66 8.93
N GLU A 416 30.09 7.74 8.14
CA GLU A 416 30.71 7.73 6.80
C GLU A 416 32.04 8.49 6.64
N GLU A 417 32.39 9.48 7.49
CA GLU A 417 33.72 10.11 7.40
C GLU A 417 34.81 9.31 8.13
N PRO A 418 35.91 8.90 7.45
CA PRO A 418 36.97 8.10 8.07
C PRO A 418 37.65 8.76 9.28
N GLU A 419 37.73 10.09 9.30
CA GLU A 419 38.35 10.84 10.41
C GLU A 419 37.44 10.91 11.64
N ALA A 420 36.13 11.13 11.44
CA ALA A 420 35.14 11.02 12.52
C ALA A 420 35.08 9.58 13.08
N ARG A 421 35.13 8.57 12.19
CA ARG A 421 35.20 7.16 12.58
C ARG A 421 36.45 6.84 13.38
N LYS A 422 37.61 7.40 12.99
CA LYS A 422 38.87 7.27 13.74
C LYS A 422 38.79 7.89 15.13
N VAL A 423 38.20 9.08 15.26
CA VAL A 423 37.96 9.72 16.57
C VAL A 423 37.01 8.87 17.41
N LEU A 424 35.97 8.29 16.81
CA LEU A 424 35.05 7.36 17.49
C LEU A 424 35.73 6.04 17.89
N THR A 425 36.63 5.48 17.08
CA THR A 425 37.44 4.28 17.41
C THR A 425 38.45 4.57 18.52
N GLU A 426 39.13 5.72 18.50
CA GLU A 426 40.03 6.16 19.58
C GLU A 426 39.29 6.40 20.90
N LEU A 427 38.00 6.77 20.83
CA LEU A 427 37.09 6.85 21.95
C LEU A 427 36.45 5.47 22.31
N GLY A 428 36.68 4.40 21.54
CA GLY A 428 36.17 3.06 21.84
C GLY A 428 34.67 2.89 21.56
N MET A 429 34.14 3.59 20.56
CA MET A 429 32.73 3.62 20.17
C MET A 429 32.45 2.98 18.80
N ALA A 430 33.49 2.53 18.09
CA ALA A 430 33.41 1.74 16.88
C ALA A 430 34.44 0.61 16.95
N GLU A 431 34.10 -0.60 16.50
CA GLU A 431 35.05 -1.71 16.41
C GLU A 431 36.22 -1.31 15.49
N ALA A 432 37.45 -1.49 15.98
CA ALA A 432 38.64 -1.40 15.15
C ALA A 432 38.69 -2.64 14.25
N GLU A 433 38.93 -2.47 12.94
CA GLU A 433 39.22 -3.59 12.04
C GLU A 433 40.51 -4.32 12.42
#